data_AF-K8NYT2-F1
#
_entry.id   AF-K8NYT2-F1
#
_cell.length_a   1.000
_cell.length_b   1.000
_cell.length_c   1.000
_cell.angle_alpha   90.00
_cell.angle_beta   90.00
_cell.angle_gamma   90.00
#
_symmetry.space_group_name_H-M   'P 1'
#
loop_
_entity.id
_entity.type
_entity.pdbx_description
1 polymer ?
#
loop_
_entity_poly.entity_id
_entity_poly.type
_entity_poly.pdbx_seq_one_letter_code
_entity_poly.pdbx_strand_id
1 'polypeptide(L)'
;MFQFQDLFQWDRFITPAIIKAFYWLAIALVILFGISGIFSALTMMAISPFGGFILLLAALAGIVVGIIMARISAELILIVFRINENLGAIRDQGRDRQM
;
A
#
# COMPACT_ATOMS: atom_id res chain seq x y z
N MET A 1 -17.00 31.74 -2.55
CA MET A 1 -17.81 30.63 -3.09
C MET A 1 -16.84 29.51 -3.43
N PHE A 2 -16.77 28.47 -2.61
CA PHE A 2 -15.89 27.32 -2.86
C PHE A 2 -16.67 26.29 -3.66
N GLN A 3 -16.43 26.24 -4.97
CA GLN A 3 -17.04 25.26 -5.87
C GLN A 3 -16.39 23.89 -5.62
N PHE A 4 -17.11 23.02 -4.91
CA PHE A 4 -16.77 21.61 -4.71
C PHE A 4 -16.57 20.82 -6.02
N GLN A 5 -16.89 21.41 -7.17
CA GLN A 5 -16.65 20.84 -8.50
C GLN A 5 -15.17 20.87 -8.91
N ASP A 6 -14.36 21.81 -8.40
CA ASP A 6 -12.90 21.83 -8.61
C ASP A 6 -12.17 20.78 -7.76
N LEU A 7 -12.73 20.43 -6.59
CA LEU A 7 -12.23 19.33 -5.76
C LEU A 7 -12.34 17.96 -6.47
N PHE A 8 -13.33 17.78 -7.35
CA PHE A 8 -13.48 16.57 -8.16
C PHE A 8 -12.48 16.48 -9.33
N GLN A 9 -11.95 17.60 -9.83
CA GLN A 9 -10.80 17.58 -10.75
C GLN A 9 -9.48 17.34 -10.00
N TRP A 10 -9.40 17.77 -8.73
CA TRP A 10 -8.29 17.46 -7.83
C TRP A 10 -8.21 15.96 -7.52
N ASP A 11 -9.33 15.26 -7.34
CA ASP A 11 -9.39 13.81 -7.05
C ASP A 11 -8.63 12.93 -8.06
N ARG A 12 -8.68 13.28 -9.36
CA ARG A 12 -7.97 12.54 -10.41
C ARG A 12 -6.44 12.71 -10.33
N PHE A 13 -5.94 13.81 -9.76
CA PHE A 13 -4.51 14.05 -9.53
C PHE A 13 -4.05 13.66 -8.13
N ILE A 14 -4.92 13.74 -7.12
CA ILE A 14 -4.70 13.21 -5.77
C ILE A 14 -4.53 11.70 -5.84
N THR A 15 -5.39 11.02 -6.60
CA THR A 15 -5.40 9.57 -6.79
C THR A 15 -3.99 8.97 -7.00
N PRO A 16 -3.22 9.35 -8.04
CA PRO A 16 -1.89 8.78 -8.27
C PRO A 16 -0.87 9.14 -7.18
N ALA A 17 -1.00 10.31 -6.54
CA ALA A 17 -0.12 10.72 -5.44
C ALA A 17 -0.39 9.93 -4.15
N ILE A 18 -1.66 9.68 -3.82
CA ILE A 18 -2.07 8.88 -2.65
C ILE A 18 -1.57 7.44 -2.76
N ILE A 19 -1.65 6.82 -3.94
CA ILE A 19 -1.19 5.43 -4.14
C ILE A 19 0.33 5.34 -3.87
N LYS A 20 1.11 6.30 -4.36
CA LYS A 20 2.56 6.34 -4.14
C LYS A 20 2.90 6.53 -2.66
N ALA A 21 2.15 7.37 -1.95
CA ALA A 21 2.29 7.56 -0.51
C ALA A 21 1.93 6.29 0.28
N PHE A 22 0.83 5.61 -0.07
CA PHE A 22 0.41 4.35 0.55
C PHE A 22 1.43 3.23 0.34
N TYR A 23 2.03 3.12 -0.85
CA TYR A 23 3.08 2.14 -1.12
C TYR A 23 4.30 2.33 -0.21
N TRP A 24 4.79 3.56 -0.10
CA TRP A 24 5.90 3.89 0.79
C TRP A 24 5.55 3.67 2.26
N LEU A 25 4.33 4.02 2.67
CA LEU A 25 3.83 3.78 4.03
C LEU A 25 3.77 2.27 4.34
N ALA A 26 3.26 1.45 3.43
CA ALA A 26 3.18 0.00 3.60
C ALA A 26 4.57 -0.63 3.74
N ILE A 27 5.55 -0.21 2.92
CA ILE A 27 6.94 -0.66 3.05
C ILE A 27 7.52 -0.23 4.40
N ALA A 28 7.33 1.03 4.79
CA ALA A 28 7.81 1.54 6.07
C ALA A 28 7.23 0.74 7.25
N LEU A 29 5.93 0.40 7.20
CA LEU A 29 5.29 -0.45 8.19
C LEU A 29 5.88 -1.86 8.22
N VAL A 30 6.08 -2.50 7.07
CA VAL A 30 6.69 -3.84 7.01
C VAL A 30 8.11 -3.84 7.59
N ILE A 31 8.90 -2.79 7.34
CA ILE A 31 10.23 -2.63 7.92
C ILE A 31 10.14 -2.43 9.44
N LEU A 32 9.27 -1.54 9.91
CA LEU A 32 9.04 -1.28 11.33
C LEU A 32 8.60 -2.54 12.07
N PHE A 33 7.61 -3.26 11.54
CA PHE A 33 7.13 -4.52 12.11
C PHE A 33 8.22 -5.58 12.08
N GLY A 34 8.99 -5.69 11.01
CA GLY A 34 10.13 -6.59 10.92
C GLY A 34 11.18 -6.35 12.00
N ILE A 35 11.58 -5.09 12.19
CA ILE A 35 12.53 -4.69 13.23
C ILE A 35 11.95 -5.00 14.61
N SER A 36 10.70 -4.61 14.88
CA SER A 36 10.04 -4.89 16.17
C SER A 36 9.91 -6.40 16.47
N GLY A 37 9.66 -7.22 15.45
CA GLY A 37 9.59 -8.68 15.55
C GLY A 37 10.95 -9.30 15.89
N ILE A 38 12.02 -8.78 15.29
CA ILE A 38 13.40 -9.19 15.63
C ILE A 38 13.72 -8.83 17.09
N PHE A 39 13.46 -7.60 17.53
CA PHE A 39 13.67 -7.21 18.92
C PHE A 39 12.86 -8.07 19.90
N SER A 40 11.60 -8.35 19.58
CA SER A 40 10.74 -9.22 20.39
C SER A 40 11.29 -10.65 20.49
N ALA A 41 11.84 -11.19 19.40
CA ALA A 41 12.46 -12.51 19.38
C ALA A 41 13.73 -12.57 20.24
N LEU A 42 14.58 -11.54 20.17
CA LEU A 42 15.77 -11.39 21.00
C LEU A 42 15.42 -11.31 22.50
N THR A 43 14.41 -10.52 22.88
CA THR A 43 13.95 -10.44 24.28
C THR A 43 13.39 -11.77 24.77
N MET A 44 12.60 -12.47 23.93
CA MET A 44 12.06 -13.80 24.27
C MET A 44 13.15 -14.86 24.44
N MET A 45 14.27 -14.73 23.73
CA MET A 45 15.42 -15.63 23.86
C MET A 45 16.08 -15.56 25.23
N ALA A 46 15.98 -14.42 25.92
CA ALA A 46 16.49 -14.25 27.29
C ALA A 46 15.64 -14.99 28.34
N ILE A 47 14.37 -15.26 28.05
CA ILE A 47 13.47 -16.02 28.94
C ILE A 47 13.46 -17.50 28.54
N SER A 48 13.33 -17.78 27.24
CA SER A 48 13.34 -19.13 26.68
C SER A 48 14.07 -19.15 25.33
N PRO A 49 15.27 -19.74 25.25
CA PRO A 49 16.06 -19.75 24.01
C PRO A 49 15.31 -20.40 22.85
N PHE A 50 14.56 -21.47 23.12
CA PHE A 50 13.78 -22.19 22.12
C PHE A 50 12.56 -21.39 21.62
N GLY A 51 11.86 -20.68 22.52
CA GLY A 51 10.72 -19.83 22.16
C GLY A 51 11.16 -18.61 21.36
N GLY A 52 12.27 -17.97 21.75
CA GLY A 52 12.88 -16.88 20.99
C GLY A 52 13.30 -17.30 19.57
N PHE A 53 13.84 -18.51 19.41
CA PHE A 53 14.22 -19.05 18.10
C PHE A 53 13.00 -19.25 17.17
N ILE A 54 11.91 -19.83 17.67
CA ILE A 54 10.67 -19.98 16.88
C ILE A 54 10.10 -18.61 16.52
N LEU A 55 10.10 -17.66 17.45
CA LEU A 55 9.61 -16.30 17.20
C LEU A 55 10.47 -15.57 16.16
N LEU A 56 11.79 -15.78 16.18
CA LEU A 56 12.70 -15.22 15.17
C LEU A 56 12.36 -15.74 13.78
N LEU A 57 12.17 -17.06 13.63
CA LEU A 57 11.77 -17.66 12.35
C LEU A 57 10.39 -17.16 11.90
N ALA A 58 9.43 -17.04 12.82
CA ALA A 58 8.12 -16.48 12.54
C ALA A 58 8.18 -15.00 12.13
N ALA A 59 9.05 -14.19 12.76
CA ALA A 59 9.27 -12.80 12.39
C ALA A 59 9.90 -12.68 10.99
N LEU A 60 10.90 -13.50 10.68
CA LEU A 60 11.51 -13.55 9.34
C LEU A 60 10.49 -13.96 8.26
N ALA A 61 9.72 -15.02 8.52
CA ALA A 61 8.64 -15.44 7.63
C ALA A 61 7.57 -14.35 7.49
N GLY A 62 7.23 -13.68 8.59
CA GLY A 62 6.29 -12.56 8.64
C GLY A 62 6.75 -11.36 7.83
N ILE A 63 8.06 -11.04 7.81
CA ILE A 63 8.62 -10.00 6.94
C ILE A 63 8.42 -10.38 5.47
N VAL A 64 8.77 -11.61 5.08
CA VAL A 64 8.64 -12.07 3.69
C VAL A 64 7.18 -12.01 3.24
N VAL A 65 6.26 -12.57 4.04
CA VAL A 65 4.82 -12.52 3.75
C VAL A 65 4.31 -11.08 3.75
N GLY A 66 4.77 -10.25 4.67
CA GLY A 66 4.41 -8.83 4.76
C GLY A 66 4.81 -8.05 3.52
N ILE A 67 6.03 -8.27 2.99
CA ILE A 67 6.49 -7.65 1.74
C ILE A 67 5.63 -8.10 0.56
N ILE A 68 5.34 -9.40 0.47
CA ILE A 68 4.51 -9.96 -0.62
C ILE A 68 3.09 -9.38 -0.55
N MET A 69 2.47 -9.36 0.63
CA MET A 69 1.13 -8.79 0.81
C MET A 69 1.08 -7.29 0.51
N ALA A 70 2.11 -6.54 0.90
CA ALA A 70 2.23 -5.13 0.55
C ALA A 70 2.32 -4.92 -0.96
N ARG A 71 3.08 -5.76 -1.68
CA ARG A 71 3.15 -5.75 -3.15
C ARG A 71 1.81 -6.04 -3.81
N ILE A 72 1.15 -7.13 -3.41
CA ILE A 72 -0.16 -7.53 -3.96
C ILE A 72 -1.18 -6.41 -3.75
N SER A 73 -1.24 -5.86 -2.54
CA SER A 73 -2.17 -4.76 -2.22
C SER A 73 -1.90 -3.52 -3.06
N ALA A 74 -0.63 -3.14 -3.22
CA ALA A 74 -0.25 -1.99 -4.04
C ALA A 74 -0.59 -2.18 -5.53
N GLU A 75 -0.35 -3.37 -6.08
CA GLU A 75 -0.68 -3.70 -7.47
C GLU A 75 -2.19 -3.68 -7.71
N LEU A 76 -2.98 -4.27 -6.81
CA LEU A 76 -4.45 -4.26 -6.91
C LEU A 76 -5.01 -2.84 -6.89
N ILE A 77 -4.55 -2.00 -5.96
CA ILE A 77 -4.95 -0.59 -5.87
C ILE A 77 -4.59 0.15 -7.17
N LEU A 78 -3.38 -0.04 -7.69
CA LEU A 78 -2.93 0.62 -8.92
C LEU A 78 -3.74 0.16 -10.14
N ILE A 79 -4.08 -1.12 -10.26
CA ILE A 79 -4.90 -1.66 -11.33
C ILE A 79 -6.31 -1.06 -11.29
N VAL A 80 -6.95 -1.03 -10.12
CA VAL A 80 -8.29 -0.44 -9.95
C VAL A 80 -8.30 1.03 -10.37
N PHE A 81 -7.29 1.79 -9.95
CA PHE A 81 -7.19 3.19 -10.34
C PHE A 81 -6.92 3.41 -11.82
N ARG A 82 -6.06 2.59 -12.43
CA ARG A 82 -5.78 2.64 -13.88
C ARG A 82 -7.03 2.34 -14.71
N ILE A 83 -7.93 1.48 -14.23
CA ILE A 83 -9.23 1.22 -14.87
C ILE A 83 -10.13 2.47 -14.79
N ASN A 84 -10.19 3.15 -13.64
CA ASN A 84 -10.98 4.36 -13.46
C ASN A 84 -10.54 5.50 -14.39
N GLU A 85 -9.23 5.69 -14.57
CA GLU A 85 -8.69 6.70 -15.49
C GLU A 85 -9.07 6.43 -16.97
N ASN A 86 -8.98 5.16 -17.40
CA ASN A 86 -9.32 4.78 -18.77
C ASN A 86 -10.81 4.98 -19.10
N LEU A 87 -11.70 4.72 -18.15
CA LEU A 87 -13.14 4.96 -18.30
C LEU A 87 -13.47 6.47 -18.39
N GLY A 88 -12.69 7.31 -17.71
CA GLY A 88 -12.78 8.77 -17.81
C GLY A 88 -12.43 9.30 -19.21
N ALA A 89 -11.45 8.71 -19.90
CA ALA A 89 -11.03 9.12 -21.23
C ALA A 89 -12.05 8.78 -22.34
N ILE A 90 -12.78 7.66 -22.20
CA ILE A 90 -13.81 7.25 -23.16
C ILE A 90 -15.03 8.18 -23.09
N ARG A 91 -15.35 8.71 -21.90
CA ARG A 91 -16.46 9.66 -21.72
C ARG A 91 -16.22 11.01 -22.42
N ASP A 92 -14.98 11.50 -22.45
CA ASP A 92 -14.65 12.76 -23.13
C ASP A 92 -14.65 12.61 -24.66
N GLN A 93 -14.14 11.48 -25.18
CA GLN A 93 -14.14 11.21 -26.63
C GLN A 93 -15.55 11.07 -27.24
N GLY A 94 -16.55 10.66 -26.44
CA GLY A 94 -17.95 10.61 -26.87
C GLY A 94 -18.60 11.98 -27.04
N ARG A 95 -18.07 13.01 -26.36
CA ARG A 95 -18.63 14.37 -26.36
C ARG A 95 -18.12 15.22 -27.53
N ASP A 96 -16.89 14.98 -27.99
CA ASP A 96 -16.30 15.68 -29.13
C ASP A 96 -16.81 15.18 -30.49
N ARG A 97 -17.45 14.01 -30.56
CA ARG A 97 -18.05 13.48 -31.81
C ARG A 97 -19.50 13.93 -32.05
N GLN A 98 -20.08 14.70 -31.14
CA GLN A 98 -21.45 15.23 -31.27
C GLN A 98 -21.49 16.74 -31.57
N MET A 99 -20.33 17.38 -31.76
CA MET A 99 -20.19 18.74 -32.30
C MET A 99 -19.67 18.69 -33.73
#